data_AF-A0A2E5X6C3-F1
#
_entry.id   AF-A0A2E5X6C3-F1
#
_cell.length_a   1.000
_cell.length_b   1.000
_cell.length_c   1.000
_cell.angle_alpha   90.00
_cell.angle_beta   90.00
_cell.angle_gamma   90.00
#
_symmetry.space_group_name_H-M   'P 1'
#
loop_
_entity.id
_entity.type
_entity.pdbx_description
1 polymer ?
#
loop_
_entity_poly.entity_id
_entity_poly.type
_entity_poly.pdbx_seq_one_letter_code
_entity_poly.pdbx_strand_id
1 'polypeptide(L)'
;MHPSHANIRHGPMFLPHVFCTWALAIFLGAACTTAVAPDTPQGGALRAQLSTAPENPEFDLLSSAFSESNEGYALRWLPGSSASTASAAPQVLFVQSGEGAALITDNETSGTTTCNYAVGDLLPLPPGQEVSFTPPADLLSFSLPEALPKGLPTIIRPDWDPAITDTPGGCATETGAYRRILLTWLGKNGPYLYHGLNAHRVRVMDSFTHYHPLVGGFDEFYLVQAAQAGARLIVGEDLPAILSPETVSAEQVPSLLREIPVEAGDLIYLPRGVVHRGLGGILAQVISIPGFVPNSEIGVDENLRAINARLGLKGSLALPVHASDTPPAPATDDKPRTAPDSETQSATRHVVLERLPDRIRFTVDGQLFTEYRLDGRFPAFFPVRNPTGDDMTRAFPFEKRSGERQDHPHHRSLWFAHGDMNGVDFWHDESTVVNQPRMLESGGDGEQAWFTSANTWVDGKGRLICTDERRITAFTREHAFGLDFDITLTASGAGLIIGDTKEGTCAIRLAPGLVADKGGTLQNSSGQKGGAVWGQRSPWLLAQGTVNTRPAAVAILDHPDNPRYPTTWHARTYGLVAANPFGLAAFERKPNGSGALTLKPGESVRFQYRFLFFSGHPDPASLKR
;
A
#
# COMPACT_ATOMS: atom_id res chain seq x y z
N MET A 1 -37.84 -33.73 35.81
CA MET A 1 -39.26 -34.11 35.98
C MET A 1 -39.94 -33.99 34.62
N HIS A 2 -40.27 -35.14 34.03
CA HIS A 2 -41.24 -35.31 32.94
C HIS A 2 -42.68 -35.12 33.49
N PRO A 3 -43.79 -35.15 32.71
CA PRO A 3 -43.95 -35.75 31.37
C PRO A 3 -44.89 -34.98 30.41
N SER A 4 -44.96 -35.42 29.14
CA SER A 4 -46.09 -36.24 28.63
C SER A 4 -46.44 -36.03 27.14
N HIS A 5 -46.07 -37.04 26.37
CA HIS A 5 -46.95 -37.85 25.51
C HIS A 5 -47.41 -37.35 24.12
N ALA A 6 -46.76 -37.92 23.09
CA ALA A 6 -47.22 -39.12 22.36
C ALA A 6 -47.91 -38.95 20.99
N ASN A 7 -47.20 -39.47 19.98
CA ASN A 7 -47.53 -40.69 19.20
C ASN A 7 -48.03 -40.63 17.73
N ILE A 8 -47.16 -41.18 16.86
CA ILE A 8 -47.35 -42.38 16.01
C ILE A 8 -47.96 -42.23 14.59
N ARG A 9 -47.03 -42.24 13.61
CA ARG A 9 -46.73 -43.26 12.56
C ARG A 9 -47.71 -43.62 11.41
N HIS A 10 -47.05 -43.67 10.24
CA HIS A 10 -47.05 -44.66 9.13
C HIS A 10 -48.13 -44.64 8.03
N GLY A 11 -47.64 -44.52 6.79
CA GLY A 11 -47.91 -45.52 5.74
C GLY A 11 -48.33 -44.97 4.36
N PRO A 12 -48.00 -45.65 3.25
CA PRO A 12 -47.56 -44.98 2.01
C PRO A 12 -48.38 -45.26 0.74
N MET A 13 -47.96 -44.58 -0.35
CA MET A 13 -47.87 -45.07 -1.75
C MET A 13 -49.03 -44.81 -2.75
N PHE A 14 -48.59 -44.48 -3.98
CA PHE A 14 -49.20 -44.60 -5.32
C PHE A 14 -49.75 -43.36 -6.06
N LEU A 15 -49.12 -43.14 -7.24
CA LEU A 15 -49.51 -42.35 -8.42
C LEU A 15 -50.70 -42.98 -9.18
N PRO A 16 -51.43 -42.23 -10.04
CA PRO A 16 -51.11 -42.24 -11.49
C PRO A 16 -51.33 -40.90 -12.26
N HIS A 17 -50.79 -40.90 -13.49
CA HIS A 17 -50.77 -39.87 -14.55
C HIS A 17 -52.14 -39.37 -15.07
N VAL A 18 -52.18 -38.19 -15.73
CA VAL A 18 -52.55 -37.98 -17.17
C VAL A 18 -52.60 -36.48 -17.59
N PHE A 19 -51.75 -36.12 -18.57
CA PHE A 19 -51.81 -35.20 -19.73
C PHE A 19 -52.35 -33.74 -19.76
N CYS A 20 -51.62 -32.93 -20.58
CA CYS A 20 -51.95 -31.72 -21.37
C CYS A 20 -52.10 -30.36 -20.63
N THR A 21 -51.63 -29.20 -21.12
CA THR A 21 -51.21 -28.75 -22.47
C THR A 21 -50.24 -27.55 -22.35
N TRP A 22 -49.54 -27.34 -23.47
CA TRP A 22 -48.50 -26.37 -23.82
C TRP A 22 -48.68 -24.88 -23.43
N ALA A 23 -47.58 -24.25 -22.98
CA ALA A 23 -47.25 -22.86 -23.31
C ALA A 23 -45.73 -22.67 -23.36
N LEU A 24 -45.24 -22.33 -24.55
CA LEU A 24 -43.86 -22.11 -24.94
C LEU A 24 -43.42 -20.71 -24.50
N ALA A 25 -42.39 -20.58 -23.66
CA ALA A 25 -41.66 -19.34 -23.45
C ALA A 25 -40.16 -19.63 -23.53
N ILE A 26 -39.57 -19.14 -24.61
CA ILE A 26 -38.15 -19.23 -24.95
C ILE A 26 -37.37 -18.35 -23.97
N PHE A 27 -36.51 -18.95 -23.16
CA PHE A 27 -35.39 -18.25 -22.52
C PHE A 27 -34.09 -18.82 -23.09
N LEU A 28 -33.30 -17.92 -23.69
CA LEU A 28 -31.98 -18.20 -24.23
C LEU A 28 -31.09 -18.81 -23.15
N GLY A 29 -30.60 -20.02 -23.40
CA GLY A 29 -29.42 -20.54 -22.71
C GLY A 29 -28.20 -19.74 -23.15
N ALA A 30 -27.60 -18.99 -22.23
CA ALA A 30 -26.22 -18.55 -22.38
C ALA A 30 -25.34 -19.80 -22.31
N ALA A 31 -24.75 -20.17 -23.44
CA ALA A 31 -23.75 -21.22 -23.49
C ALA A 31 -22.54 -20.80 -22.64
N CYS A 32 -22.24 -21.57 -21.59
CA CYS A 32 -20.91 -21.56 -20.99
C CYS A 32 -19.92 -22.04 -22.05
N THR A 33 -19.30 -21.11 -22.76
CA THR A 33 -18.05 -21.39 -23.45
C THR A 33 -16.96 -21.46 -22.38
N THR A 34 -16.57 -22.67 -22.01
CA THR A 34 -15.28 -22.92 -21.38
C THR A 34 -14.22 -22.36 -22.33
N ALA A 35 -13.64 -21.21 -22.00
CA ALA A 35 -12.44 -20.73 -22.66
C ALA A 35 -11.36 -21.79 -22.42
N VAL A 36 -11.03 -22.54 -23.46
CA VAL A 36 -9.86 -23.41 -23.47
C VAL A 36 -8.67 -22.46 -23.37
N ALA A 37 -7.93 -22.54 -22.27
CA ALA A 37 -6.66 -21.84 -22.15
C ALA A 37 -5.76 -22.29 -23.31
N PRO A 38 -5.13 -21.36 -24.06
CA PRO A 38 -4.20 -21.76 -25.11
C PRO A 38 -3.09 -22.62 -24.50
N ASP A 39 -2.72 -23.71 -25.18
CA ASP A 39 -1.62 -24.59 -24.79
C ASP A 39 -0.37 -23.74 -24.50
N THR A 40 0.07 -23.71 -23.25
CA THR A 40 1.32 -23.04 -22.88
C THR A 40 2.48 -23.76 -23.56
N PRO A 41 3.31 -23.08 -24.38
CA PRO A 41 4.50 -23.68 -24.94
C PRO A 41 5.40 -24.22 -23.82
N GLN A 42 6.03 -25.39 -24.00
CA GLN A 42 7.08 -25.85 -23.09
C GLN A 42 8.15 -24.75 -22.96
N GLY A 43 8.36 -24.24 -21.75
CA GLY A 43 9.30 -23.14 -21.47
C GLY A 43 8.71 -21.71 -21.52
N GLY A 44 7.40 -21.55 -21.62
CA GLY A 44 6.73 -20.24 -21.59
C GLY A 44 6.42 -19.69 -20.19
N ALA A 45 5.88 -18.47 -20.14
CA ALA A 45 5.48 -17.83 -18.88
C ALA A 45 4.29 -18.58 -18.23
N LEU A 46 4.42 -18.88 -16.93
CA LEU A 46 3.40 -19.60 -16.15
C LEU A 46 2.82 -18.68 -15.06
N ARG A 47 1.50 -18.70 -14.88
CA ARG A 47 0.80 -18.00 -13.80
C ARG A 47 0.13 -19.04 -12.91
N ALA A 48 0.24 -18.85 -11.60
CA ALA A 48 -0.53 -19.58 -10.60
C ALA A 48 -1.15 -18.57 -9.63
N GLN A 49 -2.46 -18.69 -9.38
CA GLN A 49 -3.09 -17.92 -8.31
C GLN A 49 -2.84 -18.62 -6.98
N LEU A 50 -2.10 -17.99 -6.06
CA LEU A 50 -1.77 -18.61 -4.78
C LEU A 50 -3.02 -18.63 -3.89
N SER A 51 -3.62 -19.81 -3.74
CA SER A 51 -4.84 -20.02 -2.97
C SER A 51 -4.55 -20.65 -1.60
N THR A 52 -5.51 -20.55 -0.69
CA THR A 52 -5.47 -21.32 0.57
C THR A 52 -5.88 -22.79 0.38
N ALA A 53 -6.19 -23.21 -0.85
CA ALA A 53 -6.58 -24.58 -1.11
C ALA A 53 -5.35 -25.52 -0.98
N PRO A 54 -5.53 -26.74 -0.47
CA PRO A 54 -4.44 -27.70 -0.33
C PRO A 54 -3.81 -28.13 -1.66
N GLU A 55 -4.58 -28.07 -2.74
CA GLU A 55 -4.16 -28.47 -4.08
C GLU A 55 -4.17 -27.23 -5.00
N ASN A 56 -3.07 -27.02 -5.73
CA ASN A 56 -2.94 -25.95 -6.71
C ASN A 56 -2.16 -26.45 -7.92
N PRO A 57 -2.85 -27.06 -8.92
CA PRO A 57 -2.18 -27.65 -10.09
C PRO A 57 -1.37 -26.65 -10.91
N GLU A 58 -1.80 -25.38 -10.94
CA GLU A 58 -1.06 -24.30 -11.61
C GLU A 58 0.28 -24.05 -10.92
N PHE A 59 0.27 -24.03 -9.58
CA PHE A 59 1.49 -23.91 -8.79
C PHE A 59 2.39 -25.15 -8.93
N ASP A 60 1.82 -26.36 -8.96
CA ASP A 60 2.59 -27.59 -9.09
C ASP A 60 3.32 -27.65 -10.44
N LEU A 61 2.65 -27.24 -11.53
CA LEU A 61 3.25 -27.12 -12.85
C LEU A 61 4.37 -26.07 -12.86
N LEU A 62 4.12 -24.91 -12.28
CA LEU A 62 5.09 -23.82 -12.18
C LEU A 62 6.32 -24.23 -11.36
N SER A 63 6.12 -24.85 -10.20
CA SER A 63 7.19 -25.32 -9.32
C SER A 63 8.03 -26.40 -9.99
N SER A 64 7.40 -27.33 -10.71
CA SER A 64 8.10 -28.38 -11.46
C SER A 64 8.96 -27.79 -12.57
N ALA A 65 8.40 -26.90 -13.41
CA ALA A 65 9.14 -26.24 -14.48
C ALA A 65 10.34 -25.41 -13.97
N PHE A 66 10.16 -24.74 -12.83
CA PHE A 66 11.21 -23.99 -12.16
C PHE A 66 12.36 -24.90 -11.68
N SER A 67 12.04 -26.00 -10.97
CA SER A 67 13.04 -26.92 -10.43
C SER A 67 13.78 -27.70 -11.52
N GLU A 68 13.13 -28.02 -12.65
CA GLU A 68 13.80 -28.61 -13.81
C GLU A 68 14.84 -27.66 -14.44
N SER A 69 14.58 -26.36 -14.40
CA SER A 69 15.44 -25.33 -15.01
C SER A 69 16.52 -24.78 -14.07
N ASN A 70 16.40 -25.01 -12.76
CA ASN A 70 17.31 -24.48 -11.74
C ASN A 70 17.73 -25.56 -10.75
N GLU A 71 18.80 -26.28 -11.08
CA GLU A 71 19.32 -27.39 -10.28
C GLU A 71 19.60 -26.95 -8.82
N GLY A 72 19.10 -27.76 -7.88
CA GLY A 72 19.28 -27.54 -6.45
C GLY A 72 18.35 -26.49 -5.82
N TYR A 73 17.51 -25.81 -6.62
CA TYR A 73 16.42 -24.97 -6.12
C TYR A 73 15.10 -25.74 -6.04
N ALA A 74 14.28 -25.39 -5.05
CA ALA A 74 12.91 -25.90 -4.97
C ALA A 74 11.95 -24.81 -4.47
N LEU A 75 10.73 -24.83 -4.97
CA LEU A 75 9.70 -23.85 -4.65
C LEU A 75 8.52 -24.52 -3.92
N ARG A 76 8.10 -23.94 -2.79
CA ARG A 76 6.97 -24.46 -2.00
C ARG A 76 6.02 -23.33 -1.60
N TRP A 77 4.72 -23.60 -1.71
CA TRP A 77 3.66 -22.76 -1.19
C TRP A 77 3.17 -23.31 0.15
N LEU A 78 3.11 -22.46 1.17
CA LEU A 78 2.78 -22.82 2.55
C LEU A 78 1.64 -21.92 3.06
N PRO A 79 0.37 -22.20 2.67
CA PRO A 79 -0.78 -21.41 3.12
C PRO A 79 -1.11 -21.70 4.59
N GLY A 80 -1.47 -20.66 5.35
CA GLY A 80 -1.89 -20.75 6.75
C GLY A 80 -0.80 -21.29 7.68
N SER A 81 0.47 -21.08 7.34
CA SER A 81 1.60 -21.64 8.05
C SER A 81 1.79 -21.00 9.42
N SER A 82 1.68 -21.82 10.46
CA SER A 82 1.98 -21.41 11.84
C SER A 82 3.47 -21.56 12.16
N ALA A 83 4.21 -22.37 11.40
CA ALA A 83 5.64 -22.57 11.56
C ALA A 83 6.30 -23.11 10.29
N SER A 84 7.57 -22.80 10.10
CA SER A 84 8.41 -23.32 9.02
C SER A 84 9.82 -23.64 9.53
N THR A 85 10.43 -24.69 9.00
CA THR A 85 11.76 -25.15 9.42
C THR A 85 12.65 -25.37 8.19
N ALA A 86 13.89 -24.91 8.29
CA ALA A 86 14.95 -25.24 7.34
C ALA A 86 15.75 -26.43 7.91
N SER A 87 15.37 -27.67 7.56
CA SER A 87 15.99 -28.86 8.17
C SER A 87 17.28 -29.34 7.50
N ALA A 88 17.42 -29.17 6.18
CA ALA A 88 18.55 -29.72 5.40
C ALA A 88 19.21 -28.71 4.46
N ALA A 89 18.42 -27.81 3.87
CA ALA A 89 18.90 -26.75 2.98
C ALA A 89 18.41 -25.39 3.50
N PRO A 90 19.18 -24.31 3.28
CA PRO A 90 18.74 -22.96 3.57
C PRO A 90 17.47 -22.63 2.78
N GLN A 91 16.65 -21.78 3.38
CA GLN A 91 15.42 -21.29 2.76
C GLN A 91 15.37 -19.77 2.78
N VAL A 92 14.68 -19.18 1.82
CA VAL A 92 14.17 -17.81 1.93
C VAL A 92 12.65 -17.89 1.85
N LEU A 93 12.01 -17.39 2.91
CA LEU A 93 10.55 -17.33 3.02
C LEU A 93 10.09 -15.92 2.64
N PHE A 94 9.11 -15.81 1.76
CA PHE A 94 8.43 -14.58 1.40
C PHE A 94 7.04 -14.58 2.00
N VAL A 95 6.70 -13.56 2.79
CA VAL A 95 5.37 -13.43 3.39
C VAL A 95 4.41 -12.86 2.34
N GLN A 96 3.45 -13.67 1.92
CA GLN A 96 2.45 -13.31 0.91
C GLN A 96 1.12 -12.87 1.53
N SER A 97 0.80 -13.34 2.73
CA SER A 97 -0.38 -12.94 3.51
C SER A 97 -0.08 -13.02 5.00
N GLY A 98 -0.81 -12.23 5.79
CA GLY A 98 -0.70 -12.18 7.25
C GLY A 98 0.14 -11.01 7.77
N GLU A 99 -0.06 -10.72 9.06
CA GLU A 99 0.71 -9.75 9.83
C GLU A 99 0.65 -10.13 11.31
N GLY A 100 1.75 -9.94 12.04
CA GLY A 100 1.82 -10.31 13.45
C GLY A 100 3.22 -10.42 14.01
N ALA A 101 3.39 -11.27 15.01
CA ALA A 101 4.68 -11.59 15.59
C ALA A 101 5.22 -12.91 15.02
N ALA A 102 6.53 -12.97 14.81
CA ALA A 102 7.27 -14.16 14.45
C ALA A 102 8.32 -14.45 15.53
N LEU A 103 8.44 -15.71 15.91
CA LEU A 103 9.46 -16.21 16.83
C LEU A 103 10.37 -17.17 16.07
N ILE A 104 11.65 -16.82 16.02
CA ILE A 104 12.70 -17.55 15.32
C ILE A 104 13.56 -18.23 16.36
N THR A 105 13.72 -19.55 16.23
CA THR A 105 14.49 -20.39 17.14
C THR A 105 15.64 -21.03 16.37
N ASP A 106 16.82 -20.98 16.95
CA ASP A 106 18.01 -21.64 16.43
C ASP A 106 18.24 -22.92 17.23
N ASN A 107 18.05 -24.08 16.60
CA ASN A 107 18.11 -25.36 17.30
C ASN A 107 19.54 -25.72 17.75
N GLU A 108 20.58 -25.16 17.12
CA GLU A 108 21.96 -25.45 17.48
C GLU A 108 22.40 -24.63 18.70
N THR A 109 22.03 -23.36 18.74
CA THR A 109 22.43 -22.43 19.82
C THR A 109 21.39 -22.30 20.93
N SER A 110 20.18 -22.84 20.74
CA SER A 110 19.00 -22.59 21.58
C SER A 110 18.64 -21.09 21.72
N GLY A 111 19.12 -20.26 20.78
CA GLY A 111 18.79 -18.84 20.71
C GLY A 111 17.38 -18.60 20.21
N THR A 112 16.72 -17.56 20.71
CA THR A 112 15.41 -17.13 20.22
C THR A 112 15.42 -15.64 19.87
N THR A 113 14.76 -15.28 18.78
CA THR A 113 14.58 -13.90 18.33
C THR A 113 13.11 -13.66 18.01
N THR A 114 12.53 -12.59 18.53
CA THR A 114 11.16 -12.17 18.20
C THR A 114 11.19 -10.96 17.28
N CYS A 115 10.38 -10.97 16.23
CA CYS A 115 10.22 -9.86 15.32
C CYS A 115 8.75 -9.73 14.88
N ASN A 116 8.40 -8.60 14.28
CA ASN A 116 7.11 -8.46 13.61
C ASN A 116 7.25 -8.88 12.15
N TYR A 117 6.19 -9.44 11.58
CA TYR A 117 6.12 -9.78 10.16
C TYR A 117 4.86 -9.17 9.52
N ALA A 118 4.93 -8.88 8.22
CA ALA A 118 3.81 -8.46 7.39
C ALA A 118 4.04 -8.86 5.93
N VAL A 119 3.00 -8.75 5.10
CA VAL A 119 3.10 -8.99 3.64
C VAL A 119 4.25 -8.19 3.03
N GLY A 120 5.11 -8.89 2.30
CA GLY A 120 6.30 -8.34 1.65
C GLY A 120 7.56 -8.33 2.50
N ASP A 121 7.50 -8.77 3.76
CA ASP A 121 8.69 -9.14 4.50
C ASP A 121 9.25 -10.48 3.96
N LEU A 122 10.56 -10.67 4.08
CA LEU A 122 11.19 -11.96 3.77
C LEU A 122 12.13 -12.40 4.89
N LEU A 123 12.24 -13.71 5.09
CA LEU A 123 13.01 -14.32 6.16
C LEU A 123 14.03 -15.29 5.55
N PRO A 124 15.33 -14.93 5.53
CA PRO A 124 16.40 -15.89 5.28
C PRO A 124 16.50 -16.84 6.48
N LEU A 125 16.31 -18.14 6.23
CA LEU A 125 16.30 -19.19 7.26
C LEU A 125 17.44 -20.19 6.99
N PRO A 126 18.57 -20.10 7.72
CA PRO A 126 19.64 -21.08 7.67
C PRO A 126 19.18 -22.48 8.09
N PRO A 127 19.88 -23.55 7.66
CA PRO A 127 19.62 -24.89 8.18
C PRO A 127 19.69 -24.93 9.71
N GLY A 128 18.79 -25.69 10.33
CA GLY A 128 18.66 -25.80 11.79
C GLY A 128 17.78 -24.73 12.43
N GLN A 129 17.38 -23.68 11.72
CA GLN A 129 16.45 -22.67 12.25
C GLN A 129 14.99 -23.01 11.97
N GLU A 130 14.14 -22.60 12.90
CA GLU A 130 12.69 -22.67 12.84
C GLU A 130 12.09 -21.29 13.07
N VAL A 131 11.02 -20.97 12.36
CA VAL A 131 10.21 -19.78 12.60
C VAL A 131 8.78 -20.19 12.88
N SER A 132 8.14 -19.54 13.85
CA SER A 132 6.70 -19.64 14.12
C SER A 132 6.03 -18.29 13.98
N PHE A 133 4.79 -18.26 13.52
CA PHE A 133 4.02 -17.06 13.21
C PHE A 133 2.76 -17.01 14.07
N THR A 134 2.44 -15.85 14.63
CA THR A 134 1.20 -15.60 15.36
C THR A 134 0.60 -14.25 14.97
N PRO A 135 -0.56 -14.22 14.27
CA PRO A 135 -1.29 -15.36 13.68
C PRO A 135 -0.48 -16.10 12.59
N PRO A 136 -0.98 -17.22 12.03
CA PRO A 136 -0.36 -17.90 10.88
C PRO A 136 -0.24 -17.02 9.64
N ALA A 137 0.75 -17.30 8.78
CA ALA A 137 1.06 -16.54 7.57
C ALA A 137 1.01 -17.42 6.31
N ASP A 138 0.68 -16.85 5.15
CA ASP A 138 0.85 -17.54 3.87
C ASP A 138 2.24 -17.24 3.31
N LEU A 139 3.02 -18.28 2.99
CA LEU A 139 4.43 -18.13 2.65
C LEU A 139 4.78 -18.80 1.31
N LEU A 140 5.58 -18.11 0.50
CA LEU A 140 6.33 -18.72 -0.61
C LEU A 140 7.76 -19.02 -0.14
N SER A 141 8.19 -20.27 -0.26
CA SER A 141 9.50 -20.74 0.20
C SER A 141 10.37 -21.15 -0.99
N PHE A 142 11.55 -20.54 -1.09
CA PHE A 142 12.64 -21.00 -1.95
C PHE A 142 13.63 -21.80 -1.10
N SER A 143 13.80 -23.09 -1.38
CA SER A 143 14.97 -23.86 -0.94
C SER A 143 16.14 -23.56 -1.87
N LEU A 144 17.33 -23.40 -1.31
CA LEU A 144 18.51 -22.89 -2.02
C LEU A 144 19.66 -23.93 -2.01
N PRO A 145 20.46 -24.02 -3.09
CA PRO A 145 21.57 -24.98 -3.15
C PRO A 145 22.79 -24.57 -2.33
N GLU A 146 22.96 -23.27 -2.08
CA GLU A 146 24.13 -22.70 -1.38
C GLU A 146 23.73 -22.09 -0.04
N ALA A 147 24.69 -22.07 0.89
CA ALA A 147 24.53 -21.42 2.19
C ALA A 147 24.18 -19.93 2.05
N LEU A 148 23.36 -19.42 2.97
CA LEU A 148 23.04 -18.00 3.03
C LEU A 148 24.30 -17.16 3.35
N PRO A 149 24.47 -15.98 2.75
CA PRO A 149 25.55 -15.06 3.07
C PRO A 149 25.56 -14.70 4.56
N LYS A 150 26.77 -14.58 5.11
CA LYS A 150 26.96 -14.05 6.46
C LYS A 150 26.57 -12.57 6.48
N GLY A 151 25.73 -12.17 7.44
CA GLY A 151 25.33 -10.77 7.63
C GLY A 151 23.96 -10.41 7.06
N LEU A 152 23.22 -11.35 6.46
CA LEU A 152 21.80 -11.13 6.23
C LEU A 152 21.07 -10.98 7.58
N PRO A 153 20.15 -10.02 7.71
CA PRO A 153 19.32 -9.91 8.91
C PRO A 153 18.33 -11.08 8.96
N THR A 154 17.87 -11.40 10.17
CA THR A 154 16.92 -12.50 10.40
C THR A 154 15.57 -12.29 9.69
N ILE A 155 15.20 -11.02 9.49
CA ILE A 155 14.06 -10.61 8.68
C ILE A 155 14.42 -9.34 7.92
N ILE A 156 14.09 -9.28 6.64
CA ILE A 156 14.21 -8.08 5.82
C ILE A 156 12.81 -7.51 5.63
N ARG A 157 12.61 -6.29 6.12
CA ARG A 157 11.31 -5.62 6.14
C ARG A 157 11.34 -4.38 5.26
N PRO A 158 10.99 -4.47 3.96
CA PRO A 158 11.23 -3.40 2.98
C PRO A 158 10.74 -2.03 3.41
N ASP A 159 9.59 -1.97 4.09
CA ASP A 159 8.96 -0.71 4.48
C ASP A 159 9.56 -0.10 5.75
N TRP A 160 10.31 -0.88 6.52
CA TRP A 160 10.73 -0.59 7.89
C TRP A 160 12.24 -0.61 8.08
N ASP A 161 12.97 -1.12 7.09
CA ASP A 161 14.42 -1.18 7.10
C ASP A 161 15.01 0.13 6.57
N PRO A 162 15.69 0.94 7.43
CA PRO A 162 16.27 2.21 7.01
C PRO A 162 17.46 2.04 6.06
N ALA A 163 18.05 0.85 5.98
CA ALA A 163 19.13 0.57 5.04
C ALA A 163 18.61 0.30 3.62
N ILE A 164 17.31 0.10 3.45
CA ILE A 164 16.65 -0.07 2.15
C ILE A 164 16.01 1.25 1.73
N THR A 165 16.54 1.81 0.64
CA THR A 165 16.07 3.08 0.05
C THR A 165 15.35 2.86 -1.27
N ASP A 166 14.52 3.84 -1.66
CA ASP A 166 13.83 3.81 -2.95
C ASP A 166 14.84 4.12 -4.07
N THR A 167 14.94 3.24 -5.06
CA THR A 167 15.94 3.30 -6.13
C THR A 167 15.27 3.17 -7.51
N PRO A 168 15.16 4.25 -8.29
CA PRO A 168 14.70 4.16 -9.67
C PRO A 168 15.59 3.23 -10.51
N GLY A 169 15.02 2.59 -11.55
CA GLY A 169 15.73 1.74 -12.51
C GLY A 169 15.14 0.34 -12.68
N GLY A 170 15.63 -0.41 -13.68
CA GLY A 170 15.11 -1.74 -14.03
C GLY A 170 13.62 -1.69 -14.36
N CYS A 171 12.81 -2.54 -13.72
CA CYS A 171 11.36 -2.61 -13.91
C CYS A 171 10.55 -1.38 -13.45
N ALA A 172 11.20 -0.36 -12.85
CA ALA A 172 10.54 0.89 -12.47
C ALA A 172 11.41 2.10 -12.80
N THR A 173 11.24 2.63 -14.01
CA THR A 173 12.07 3.70 -14.59
C THR A 173 11.56 5.12 -14.26
N GLU A 174 10.40 5.23 -13.61
CA GLU A 174 9.76 6.50 -13.29
C GLU A 174 10.50 7.29 -12.20
N THR A 175 10.45 8.62 -12.27
CA THR A 175 10.98 9.48 -11.21
C THR A 175 10.12 9.34 -9.96
N GLY A 176 10.72 9.02 -8.82
CA GLY A 176 9.99 8.76 -7.57
C GLY A 176 9.37 7.36 -7.47
N ALA A 177 9.78 6.42 -8.32
CA ALA A 177 9.28 5.06 -8.30
C ALA A 177 9.54 4.33 -6.97
N TYR A 178 8.51 3.65 -6.46
CA TYR A 178 8.64 2.73 -5.33
C TYR A 178 9.36 1.45 -5.82
N ARG A 179 10.68 1.39 -5.61
CA ARG A 179 11.52 0.22 -5.91
C ARG A 179 12.57 0.03 -4.81
N ARG A 180 12.44 -1.04 -4.05
CA ARG A 180 13.25 -1.35 -2.88
C ARG A 180 13.97 -2.66 -3.06
N ILE A 181 15.30 -2.62 -3.13
CA ILE A 181 16.13 -3.79 -3.36
C ILE A 181 16.39 -4.48 -2.02
N LEU A 182 15.79 -5.65 -1.85
CA LEU A 182 15.80 -6.41 -0.59
C LEU A 182 17.02 -7.33 -0.51
N LEU A 183 17.38 -7.93 -1.64
CA LEU A 183 18.56 -8.77 -1.82
C LEU A 183 19.19 -8.36 -3.15
N THR A 184 20.47 -8.02 -3.16
CA THR A 184 21.17 -7.48 -4.33
C THR A 184 22.34 -8.33 -4.77
N TRP A 185 22.60 -8.38 -6.07
CA TRP A 185 23.86 -8.92 -6.61
C TRP A 185 25.00 -7.89 -6.56
N LEU A 186 24.67 -6.61 -6.54
CA LEU A 186 25.64 -5.51 -6.55
C LEU A 186 25.53 -4.74 -5.24
N GLY A 187 26.60 -4.73 -4.44
CA GLY A 187 26.62 -4.05 -3.13
C GLY A 187 26.39 -2.54 -3.21
N LYS A 188 26.59 -1.92 -4.37
CA LYS A 188 26.25 -0.50 -4.60
C LYS A 188 24.73 -0.23 -4.63
N ASN A 189 23.92 -1.25 -4.89
CA ASN A 189 22.47 -1.13 -5.04
C ASN A 189 21.71 -1.37 -3.73
N GLY A 190 22.37 -1.89 -2.69
CA GLY A 190 21.71 -2.20 -1.42
C GLY A 190 22.63 -2.91 -0.43
N PRO A 191 22.24 -2.95 0.85
CA PRO A 191 23.09 -3.43 1.94
C PRO A 191 23.23 -4.96 1.98
N TYR A 192 22.27 -5.69 1.40
CA TYR A 192 22.15 -7.15 1.56
C TYR A 192 22.59 -7.87 0.29
N LEU A 193 23.89 -8.18 0.20
CA LEU A 193 24.47 -8.87 -0.93
C LEU A 193 24.11 -10.36 -0.92
N TYR A 194 23.50 -10.84 -2.00
CA TYR A 194 23.26 -12.26 -2.24
C TYR A 194 23.23 -12.58 -3.73
N HIS A 195 24.06 -13.56 -4.15
CA HIS A 195 24.16 -14.03 -5.53
C HIS A 195 23.36 -15.31 -5.82
N GLY A 196 22.72 -15.91 -4.81
CA GLY A 196 21.88 -17.10 -4.94
C GLY A 196 20.38 -16.79 -5.02
N LEU A 197 20.00 -15.54 -4.75
CA LEU A 197 18.66 -15.01 -4.98
C LEU A 197 18.72 -13.47 -4.97
N ASN A 198 18.11 -12.83 -5.95
CA ASN A 198 17.85 -11.38 -5.90
C ASN A 198 16.36 -11.14 -5.67
N ALA A 199 16.02 -10.10 -4.92
CA ALA A 199 14.64 -9.70 -4.74
C ALA A 199 14.53 -8.19 -4.57
N HIS A 200 13.57 -7.59 -5.25
CA HIS A 200 13.18 -6.21 -5.03
C HIS A 200 11.67 -6.10 -4.94
N ARG A 201 11.17 -5.27 -4.02
CA ARG A 201 9.76 -4.93 -3.92
C ARG A 201 9.52 -3.66 -4.73
N VAL A 202 8.67 -3.75 -5.75
CA VAL A 202 8.55 -2.72 -6.76
C VAL A 202 7.11 -2.49 -7.20
N ARG A 203 6.78 -1.22 -7.47
CA ARG A 203 5.59 -0.78 -8.19
C ARG A 203 5.93 -0.63 -9.68
N VAL A 204 5.37 -1.50 -10.51
CA VAL A 204 5.58 -1.48 -11.97
C VAL A 204 4.38 -0.81 -12.64
N MET A 205 4.53 0.43 -13.14
CA MET A 205 3.49 1.09 -13.95
C MET A 205 3.65 0.78 -15.43
N ASP A 206 4.89 0.86 -15.92
CA ASP A 206 5.26 0.56 -17.30
C ASP A 206 6.75 0.23 -17.40
N SER A 207 7.10 -1.07 -17.28
CA SER A 207 8.49 -1.48 -17.48
C SER A 207 8.87 -1.41 -18.96
N PHE A 208 10.17 -1.31 -19.26
CA PHE A 208 10.63 -1.50 -20.64
C PHE A 208 10.49 -2.97 -21.06
N THR A 209 10.39 -3.23 -22.37
CA THR A 209 10.19 -4.58 -22.89
C THR A 209 11.52 -5.28 -23.05
N HIS A 210 11.74 -6.40 -22.34
CA HIS A 210 13.03 -7.07 -22.30
C HIS A 210 12.94 -8.57 -22.09
N TYR A 211 14.07 -9.27 -22.20
CA TYR A 211 14.23 -10.67 -21.85
C TYR A 211 15.56 -10.92 -21.14
N HIS A 212 15.67 -12.10 -20.51
CA HIS A 212 16.91 -12.58 -19.91
C HIS A 212 17.52 -13.71 -20.76
N PRO A 213 18.81 -13.68 -21.13
CA PRO A 213 19.42 -14.72 -21.96
C PRO A 213 19.35 -16.13 -21.35
N LEU A 214 19.22 -17.14 -22.23
CA LEU A 214 19.29 -18.56 -21.83
C LEU A 214 20.62 -18.91 -21.14
N VAL A 215 21.72 -18.34 -21.62
CA VAL A 215 23.07 -18.53 -21.07
C VAL A 215 23.50 -17.23 -20.41
N GLY A 216 23.84 -17.29 -19.11
CA GLY A 216 24.25 -16.11 -18.35
C GLY A 216 23.12 -15.15 -17.97
N GLY A 217 21.86 -15.51 -18.23
CA GLY A 217 20.69 -14.82 -17.69
C GLY A 217 20.11 -15.55 -16.46
N PHE A 218 18.92 -15.12 -16.06
CA PHE A 218 18.23 -15.58 -14.87
C PHE A 218 16.73 -15.75 -15.15
N ASP A 219 16.09 -16.59 -14.36
CA ASP A 219 14.64 -16.65 -14.33
C ASP A 219 14.10 -15.53 -13.44
N GLU A 220 12.90 -15.04 -13.74
CA GLU A 220 12.23 -14.00 -12.98
C GLU A 220 10.86 -14.47 -12.46
N PHE A 221 10.49 -14.01 -11.27
CA PHE A 221 9.14 -14.18 -10.73
C PHE A 221 8.51 -12.84 -10.37
N TYR A 222 7.21 -12.71 -10.59
CA TYR A 222 6.37 -11.70 -9.96
C TYR A 222 5.57 -12.38 -8.86
N LEU A 223 5.92 -12.13 -7.59
CA LEU A 223 5.09 -12.46 -6.45
C LEU A 223 4.21 -11.25 -6.12
N VAL A 224 2.96 -11.27 -6.59
CA VAL A 224 2.09 -10.09 -6.68
C VAL A 224 1.34 -9.87 -5.37
N GLN A 225 1.53 -8.68 -4.78
CA GLN A 225 0.95 -8.30 -3.50
C GLN A 225 -0.26 -7.38 -3.65
N ALA A 226 -0.32 -6.61 -4.75
CA ALA A 226 -1.44 -5.75 -5.11
C ALA A 226 -1.37 -5.42 -6.60
N ALA A 227 -2.51 -5.22 -7.25
CA ALA A 227 -2.60 -4.87 -8.66
C ALA A 227 -3.75 -3.87 -8.86
N GLN A 228 -3.52 -2.80 -9.63
CA GLN A 228 -4.59 -1.86 -9.99
C GLN A 228 -5.45 -2.46 -11.11
N ALA A 229 -6.64 -1.90 -11.31
CA ALA A 229 -7.53 -2.34 -12.39
C ALA A 229 -6.83 -2.21 -13.76
N GLY A 230 -6.80 -3.31 -14.52
CA GLY A 230 -6.14 -3.37 -15.84
C GLY A 230 -4.63 -3.66 -15.78
N ALA A 231 -4.09 -3.95 -14.60
CA ALA A 231 -2.73 -4.44 -14.43
C ALA A 231 -2.53 -5.78 -15.18
N ARG A 232 -1.41 -5.89 -15.90
CA ARG A 232 -1.09 -7.06 -16.72
C ARG A 232 0.39 -7.16 -17.05
N LEU A 233 0.85 -8.36 -17.38
CA LEU A 233 2.12 -8.57 -18.08
C LEU A 233 1.86 -8.80 -19.56
N ILE A 234 2.68 -8.21 -20.42
CA ILE A 234 2.83 -8.63 -21.81
C ILE A 234 3.99 -9.62 -21.83
N VAL A 235 3.81 -10.78 -22.46
CA VAL A 235 4.86 -11.80 -22.61
C VAL A 235 4.98 -12.29 -24.05
N GLY A 236 6.18 -12.69 -24.47
CA GLY A 236 6.46 -13.29 -25.77
C GLY A 236 7.44 -14.47 -25.65
N GLU A 237 6.99 -15.65 -26.08
CA GLU A 237 7.78 -16.88 -25.99
C GLU A 237 8.65 -17.16 -27.23
N ASP A 238 8.33 -16.60 -28.40
CA ASP A 238 9.11 -16.77 -29.64
C ASP A 238 10.22 -15.71 -29.75
N LEU A 239 11.22 -15.82 -28.88
CA LEU A 239 12.37 -14.92 -28.85
C LEU A 239 13.11 -14.85 -30.21
N PRO A 240 13.39 -15.97 -30.92
CA PRO A 240 14.06 -15.89 -32.22
C PRO A 240 13.31 -15.04 -33.24
N ALA A 241 11.99 -15.14 -33.30
CA ALA A 241 11.17 -14.31 -34.19
C ALA A 241 11.21 -12.83 -33.78
N ILE A 242 11.12 -12.53 -32.48
CA ILE A 242 11.20 -11.15 -31.98
C ILE A 242 12.58 -10.55 -32.29
N LEU A 243 13.67 -11.31 -32.12
CA LEU A 243 15.03 -10.84 -32.40
C LEU A 243 15.37 -10.72 -33.89
N SER A 244 14.55 -11.30 -34.78
CA SER A 244 14.77 -11.27 -36.23
C SER A 244 13.59 -10.60 -36.98
N PRO A 245 13.38 -9.27 -36.80
CA PRO A 245 12.22 -8.53 -37.32
C PRO A 245 11.91 -8.74 -38.80
N GLU A 246 12.92 -9.01 -39.62
CA GLU A 246 12.84 -9.26 -41.06
C GLU A 246 12.14 -10.57 -41.42
N THR A 247 12.11 -11.53 -40.50
CA THR A 247 11.55 -12.88 -40.72
C THR A 247 10.07 -12.98 -40.37
N VAL A 248 9.54 -12.04 -39.59
CA VAL A 248 8.16 -12.06 -39.09
C VAL A 248 7.15 -11.82 -40.23
N SER A 249 6.14 -12.67 -40.35
CA SER A 249 5.00 -12.46 -41.26
C SER A 249 3.84 -11.72 -40.57
N ALA A 250 2.92 -11.14 -41.35
CA ALA A 250 1.75 -10.47 -40.79
C ALA A 250 0.84 -11.44 -40.01
N GLU A 251 0.83 -12.70 -40.41
CA GLU A 251 0.08 -13.79 -39.80
C GLU A 251 0.63 -14.19 -38.43
N GLN A 252 1.93 -14.00 -38.18
CA GLN A 252 2.58 -14.30 -36.89
C GLN A 252 2.37 -13.21 -35.84
N VAL A 253 2.09 -11.97 -36.24
CA VAL A 253 2.00 -10.81 -35.35
C VAL A 253 1.05 -11.04 -34.14
N PRO A 254 -0.18 -11.58 -34.31
CA PRO A 254 -1.10 -11.74 -33.19
C PRO A 254 -0.64 -12.75 -32.13
N SER A 255 0.29 -13.64 -32.47
CA SER A 255 0.82 -14.67 -31.56
C SER A 255 2.19 -14.32 -30.98
N LEU A 256 2.83 -13.24 -31.42
CA LEU A 256 4.16 -12.86 -30.92
C LEU A 256 4.14 -12.42 -29.45
N LEU A 257 3.06 -11.76 -29.03
CA LEU A 257 2.89 -11.27 -27.67
C LEU A 257 1.48 -11.60 -27.19
N ARG A 258 1.36 -12.03 -25.94
CA ARG A 258 0.09 -12.24 -25.24
C ARG A 258 0.07 -11.50 -23.91
N GLU A 259 -1.12 -11.22 -23.40
CA GLU A 259 -1.29 -10.58 -22.10
C GLU A 259 -1.63 -11.62 -21.02
N ILE A 260 -1.07 -11.43 -19.83
CA ILE A 260 -1.41 -12.13 -18.60
C ILE A 260 -2.03 -11.09 -17.66
N PRO A 261 -3.35 -11.13 -17.41
CA PRO A 261 -3.97 -10.30 -16.38
C PRO A 261 -3.32 -10.58 -15.03
N VAL A 262 -3.09 -9.52 -14.24
CA VAL A 262 -2.39 -9.61 -12.96
C VAL A 262 -3.32 -9.22 -11.82
N GLU A 263 -3.40 -10.06 -10.81
CA GLU A 263 -4.20 -9.87 -9.61
C GLU A 263 -3.35 -10.08 -8.35
N ALA A 264 -3.77 -9.52 -7.21
CA ALA A 264 -3.13 -9.80 -5.93
C ALA A 264 -3.22 -11.30 -5.61
N GLY A 265 -2.12 -11.88 -5.13
CA GLY A 265 -2.01 -13.33 -4.89
C GLY A 265 -1.33 -14.09 -6.03
N ASP A 266 -1.21 -13.50 -7.22
CA ASP A 266 -0.58 -14.19 -8.34
C ASP A 266 0.91 -14.43 -8.09
N LEU A 267 1.36 -15.63 -8.47
CA LEU A 267 2.75 -15.94 -8.72
C LEU A 267 2.93 -16.16 -10.22
N ILE A 268 3.76 -15.35 -10.86
CA ILE A 268 4.06 -15.48 -12.28
C ILE A 268 5.53 -15.83 -12.43
N TYR A 269 5.82 -16.92 -13.11
CA TYR A 269 7.15 -17.41 -13.43
C TYR A 269 7.49 -17.09 -14.89
N LEU A 270 8.64 -16.45 -15.09
CA LEU A 270 9.20 -16.04 -16.36
C LEU A 270 10.56 -16.73 -16.55
N PRO A 271 10.60 -17.85 -17.28
CA PRO A 271 11.86 -18.51 -17.64
C PRO A 271 12.79 -17.59 -18.44
N ARG A 272 14.09 -17.87 -18.40
CA ARG A 272 15.06 -17.29 -19.35
C ARG A 272 14.55 -17.41 -20.79
N GLY A 273 14.75 -16.36 -21.57
CA GLY A 273 14.36 -16.26 -22.97
C GLY A 273 12.96 -15.69 -23.20
N VAL A 274 12.11 -15.62 -22.17
CA VAL A 274 10.78 -15.01 -22.31
C VAL A 274 10.88 -13.49 -22.32
N VAL A 275 10.41 -12.88 -23.41
CA VAL A 275 10.21 -11.43 -23.49
C VAL A 275 9.07 -11.04 -22.57
N HIS A 276 9.22 -9.99 -21.77
CA HIS A 276 8.18 -9.53 -20.87
C HIS A 276 8.20 -8.01 -20.62
N ARG A 277 7.03 -7.49 -20.22
CA ARG A 277 6.79 -6.10 -19.81
C ARG A 277 5.60 -6.01 -18.85
N GLY A 278 5.76 -5.38 -17.71
CA GLY A 278 4.68 -5.13 -16.75
C GLY A 278 4.00 -3.78 -16.97
N LEU A 279 2.68 -3.77 -16.84
CA LEU A 279 1.83 -2.59 -17.06
C LEU A 279 0.78 -2.44 -15.96
N GLY A 280 0.41 -1.19 -15.68
CA GLY A 280 -0.84 -0.85 -14.98
C GLY A 280 -0.77 -0.96 -13.46
N GLY A 281 0.39 -0.77 -12.84
CA GLY A 281 0.49 -0.58 -11.39
C GLY A 281 0.49 -1.87 -10.58
N ILE A 282 1.42 -2.77 -10.90
CA ILE A 282 1.63 -4.05 -10.20
C ILE A 282 2.56 -3.84 -8.99
N LEU A 283 2.18 -4.32 -7.79
CA LEU A 283 3.04 -4.36 -6.60
C LEU A 283 3.51 -5.78 -6.53
N ALA A 284 4.79 -6.01 -6.75
CA ALA A 284 5.33 -7.35 -6.64
C ALA A 284 6.66 -7.32 -5.91
N GLN A 285 6.99 -8.44 -5.28
CA GLN A 285 8.37 -8.82 -5.16
C GLN A 285 8.78 -9.45 -6.49
N VAL A 286 9.64 -8.75 -7.21
CA VAL A 286 10.29 -9.27 -8.41
C VAL A 286 11.54 -10.02 -7.95
N ILE A 287 11.61 -11.31 -8.25
CA ILE A 287 12.61 -12.24 -7.70
C ILE A 287 13.38 -12.85 -8.86
N SER A 288 14.71 -12.84 -8.80
CA SER A 288 15.58 -13.43 -9.82
C SER A 288 16.34 -14.64 -9.29
N ILE A 289 16.40 -15.73 -10.07
CA ILE A 289 17.11 -16.99 -9.73
C ILE A 289 18.09 -17.38 -10.85
N PRO A 290 19.35 -17.74 -10.53
CA PRO A 290 19.99 -17.75 -9.21
C PRO A 290 20.25 -16.34 -8.66
N GLY A 291 19.87 -15.29 -9.37
CA GLY A 291 20.02 -13.91 -8.92
C GLY A 291 20.14 -12.99 -10.11
N PHE A 292 20.23 -11.70 -9.83
CA PHE A 292 20.35 -10.69 -10.87
C PHE A 292 21.75 -10.71 -11.49
N VAL A 293 21.87 -11.12 -12.76
CA VAL A 293 23.14 -11.05 -13.49
C VAL A 293 23.25 -9.68 -14.17
N PRO A 294 24.26 -8.85 -13.84
CA PRO A 294 24.37 -7.51 -14.42
C PRO A 294 24.50 -7.54 -15.95
N ASN A 295 23.79 -6.64 -16.62
CA ASN A 295 23.72 -6.50 -18.08
C ASN A 295 23.04 -7.68 -18.81
N SER A 296 22.28 -8.51 -18.08
CA SER A 296 21.51 -9.63 -18.65
C SER A 296 20.03 -9.30 -18.85
N GLU A 297 19.63 -8.03 -18.79
CA GLU A 297 18.31 -7.52 -19.20
C GLU A 297 18.43 -6.88 -20.59
N ILE A 298 17.98 -7.58 -21.64
CA ILE A 298 18.16 -7.13 -23.03
C ILE A 298 16.84 -6.61 -23.58
N GLY A 299 16.80 -5.32 -23.91
CA GLY A 299 15.62 -4.67 -24.47
C GLY A 299 15.30 -5.11 -25.90
N VAL A 300 14.01 -5.19 -26.23
CA VAL A 300 13.52 -5.60 -27.57
C VAL A 300 12.57 -4.60 -28.22
N ASP A 301 12.34 -3.43 -27.61
CA ASP A 301 11.44 -2.41 -28.15
C ASP A 301 11.86 -1.91 -29.55
N GLU A 302 13.16 -1.86 -29.87
CA GLU A 302 13.64 -1.54 -31.21
C GLU A 302 13.24 -2.59 -32.24
N ASN A 303 13.34 -3.86 -31.88
CA ASN A 303 12.91 -4.97 -32.73
C ASN A 303 11.39 -4.92 -32.99
N LEU A 304 10.59 -4.70 -31.95
CA LEU A 304 9.14 -4.55 -32.06
C LEU A 304 8.75 -3.35 -32.94
N ARG A 305 9.45 -2.21 -32.79
CA ARG A 305 9.31 -1.05 -33.68
C ARG A 305 9.65 -1.40 -35.13
N ALA A 306 10.72 -2.17 -35.37
CA ALA A 306 11.10 -2.60 -36.72
C ALA A 306 10.04 -3.51 -37.36
N ILE A 307 9.43 -4.44 -36.60
CA ILE A 307 8.32 -5.27 -37.08
C ILE A 307 7.12 -4.38 -37.45
N ASN A 308 6.71 -3.48 -36.55
CA ASN A 308 5.61 -2.55 -36.78
C ASN A 308 5.83 -1.71 -38.05
N ALA A 309 7.03 -1.15 -38.21
CA ALA A 309 7.38 -0.32 -39.36
C ALA A 309 7.37 -1.10 -40.68
N ARG A 310 7.99 -2.29 -40.71
CA ARG A 310 8.08 -3.13 -41.91
C ARG A 310 6.70 -3.62 -42.38
N LEU A 311 5.85 -4.00 -41.43
CA LEU A 311 4.50 -4.53 -41.71
C LEU A 311 3.41 -3.45 -41.78
N GLY A 312 3.76 -2.18 -41.53
CA GLY A 312 2.82 -1.06 -41.57
C GLY A 312 1.74 -1.10 -40.47
N LEU A 313 2.03 -1.73 -39.33
CA LEU A 313 1.09 -1.91 -38.23
C LEU A 313 0.87 -0.59 -37.47
N LYS A 314 -0.39 -0.26 -37.18
CA LYS A 314 -0.79 0.99 -36.51
C LYS A 314 -1.97 0.79 -35.56
N GLY A 315 -2.09 1.68 -34.57
CA GLY A 315 -3.20 1.66 -33.62
C GLY A 315 -3.25 0.33 -32.86
N SER A 316 -4.42 -0.28 -32.77
CA SER A 316 -4.63 -1.57 -32.07
C SER A 316 -3.97 -2.77 -32.76
N LEU A 317 -3.45 -2.61 -33.98
CA LEU A 317 -2.72 -3.67 -34.70
C LEU A 317 -1.21 -3.64 -34.45
N ALA A 318 -0.69 -2.54 -33.89
CA ALA A 318 0.72 -2.40 -33.58
C ALA A 318 1.10 -3.26 -32.37
N LEU A 319 2.25 -3.93 -32.45
CA LEU A 319 2.86 -4.57 -31.30
C LEU A 319 3.15 -3.49 -30.24
N PRO A 320 2.75 -3.70 -28.98
CA PRO A 320 2.96 -2.73 -27.91
C PRO A 320 4.45 -2.50 -27.68
N VAL A 321 4.86 -1.24 -27.65
CA VAL A 321 6.25 -0.83 -27.37
C VAL A 321 6.27 0.15 -26.20
N HIS A 322 7.34 0.15 -25.44
CA HIS A 322 7.55 1.10 -24.36
C HIS A 322 7.89 2.48 -24.94
N ALA A 323 7.24 3.52 -24.45
CA ALA A 323 7.21 4.83 -25.10
C ALA A 323 8.47 5.68 -24.89
N SER A 324 9.39 5.27 -24.01
CA SER A 324 10.64 6.02 -23.85
C SER A 324 11.55 5.77 -25.07
N ASP A 325 11.87 6.86 -25.78
CA ASP A 325 12.81 6.88 -26.91
C ASP A 325 14.27 6.76 -26.47
N THR A 326 14.54 6.07 -25.36
CA THR A 326 15.91 5.87 -24.84
C THR A 326 15.96 4.55 -24.07
N PRO A 327 16.76 3.56 -24.52
CA PRO A 327 17.07 2.40 -23.70
C PRO A 327 17.60 2.86 -22.33
N PRO A 328 17.29 2.15 -21.21
CA PRO A 328 18.04 2.40 -19.99
C PRO A 328 19.51 2.25 -20.31
N ALA A 329 20.30 3.27 -20.00
CA ALA A 329 21.75 3.17 -20.15
C ALA A 329 22.22 1.94 -19.35
N PRO A 330 23.19 1.14 -19.86
CA PRO A 330 23.89 0.20 -19.00
C PRO A 330 24.36 0.97 -17.76
N ALA A 331 24.30 0.35 -16.58
CA ALA A 331 24.65 1.00 -15.32
C ALA A 331 26.14 1.40 -15.31
N THR A 332 26.48 2.50 -15.98
CA THR A 332 27.82 3.06 -16.13
C THR A 332 27.97 4.31 -15.28
N ASP A 333 29.17 4.41 -14.72
CA ASP A 333 29.62 5.30 -13.66
C ASP A 333 29.32 6.81 -13.81
N ASP A 334 29.23 7.43 -12.64
CA ASP A 334 29.15 8.85 -12.32
C ASP A 334 29.91 9.79 -13.28
N LYS A 335 29.25 10.90 -13.63
CA LYS A 335 29.93 12.18 -13.81
C LYS A 335 29.26 13.26 -12.96
N PRO A 336 30.04 14.11 -12.26
CA PRO A 336 29.50 15.20 -11.46
C PRO A 336 28.86 16.25 -12.38
N ARG A 337 27.63 16.64 -12.02
CA ARG A 337 26.83 17.68 -12.69
C ARG A 337 27.48 19.04 -12.45
N THR A 338 27.91 19.74 -13.51
CA THR A 338 28.28 21.16 -13.47
C THR A 338 27.02 22.03 -13.35
N ALA A 339 27.09 23.07 -12.52
CA ALA A 339 25.98 23.97 -12.20
C ALA A 339 25.48 24.76 -13.42
N PRO A 340 24.16 25.01 -13.55
CA PRO A 340 23.63 25.96 -14.51
C PRO A 340 23.55 27.37 -13.92
N ASP A 341 23.76 28.34 -14.82
CA ASP A 341 23.77 29.77 -14.57
C ASP A 341 22.43 30.34 -14.08
N SER A 342 22.54 31.47 -13.37
CA SER A 342 21.48 32.14 -12.63
C SER A 342 20.48 32.88 -13.51
N GLU A 343 19.21 32.44 -13.49
CA GLU A 343 18.05 33.28 -13.75
C GLU A 343 17.09 33.19 -12.55
N THR A 344 16.50 34.33 -12.16
CA THR A 344 15.74 34.51 -10.92
C THR A 344 14.36 33.85 -11.02
N GLN A 345 14.28 32.53 -10.84
CA GLN A 345 13.04 31.80 -10.59
C GLN A 345 12.68 31.90 -9.11
N SER A 346 11.38 32.11 -8.81
CA SER A 346 10.82 31.88 -7.48
C SER A 346 11.25 30.48 -7.03
N ALA A 347 12.09 30.40 -5.98
CA ALA A 347 12.65 29.13 -5.52
C ALA A 347 11.50 28.18 -5.19
N THR A 348 11.36 27.13 -5.99
CA THR A 348 10.39 26.06 -5.74
C THR A 348 10.87 25.34 -4.49
N ARG A 349 10.08 25.38 -3.41
CA ARG A 349 10.43 24.73 -2.15
C ARG A 349 10.36 23.22 -2.34
N HIS A 350 11.40 22.51 -1.91
CA HIS A 350 11.55 21.08 -2.15
C HIS A 350 11.02 20.26 -0.96
N VAL A 351 9.97 19.47 -1.16
CA VAL A 351 9.40 18.57 -0.15
C VAL A 351 10.03 17.19 -0.26
N VAL A 352 10.52 16.65 0.86
CA VAL A 352 11.15 15.33 0.92
C VAL A 352 10.47 14.47 1.98
N LEU A 353 10.21 13.22 1.63
CA LEU A 353 9.79 12.16 2.55
C LEU A 353 10.99 11.28 2.89
N GLU A 354 11.23 11.07 4.18
CA GLU A 354 12.24 10.14 4.73
C GLU A 354 11.52 9.09 5.60
N ARG A 355 11.79 7.81 5.38
CA ARG A 355 11.25 6.73 6.22
C ARG A 355 12.26 6.37 7.31
N LEU A 356 11.77 6.22 8.53
CA LEU A 356 12.52 5.85 9.71
C LEU A 356 11.81 4.68 10.41
N PRO A 357 12.49 3.94 11.31
CA PRO A 357 11.93 2.71 11.88
C PRO A 357 10.56 2.87 12.57
N ASP A 358 10.31 4.03 13.19
CA ASP A 358 9.11 4.32 13.98
C ASP A 358 8.27 5.48 13.43
N ARG A 359 8.63 6.04 12.25
CA ARG A 359 7.98 7.23 11.70
C ARG A 359 8.32 7.51 10.24
N ILE A 360 7.53 8.40 9.64
CA ILE A 360 7.82 8.97 8.32
C ILE A 360 7.99 10.47 8.50
N ARG A 361 9.14 11.00 8.11
CA ARG A 361 9.47 12.42 8.25
C ARG A 361 9.26 13.14 6.93
N PHE A 362 8.61 14.30 7.01
CA PHE A 362 8.55 15.27 5.93
C PHE A 362 9.45 16.46 6.24
N THR A 363 10.28 16.84 5.28
CA THR A 363 11.08 18.06 5.32
C THR A 363 10.77 18.94 4.13
N VAL A 364 10.95 20.25 4.30
CA VAL A 364 10.87 21.26 3.25
C VAL A 364 12.18 22.03 3.24
N ASP A 365 12.89 22.01 2.12
CA ASP A 365 14.23 22.62 1.99
C ASP A 365 15.20 22.17 3.10
N GLY A 366 15.11 20.89 3.49
CA GLY A 366 15.90 20.28 4.57
C GLY A 366 15.45 20.64 5.99
N GLN A 367 14.45 21.51 6.15
CA GLN A 367 13.87 21.86 7.45
C GLN A 367 12.69 20.95 7.81
N LEU A 368 12.59 20.54 9.08
CA LEU A 368 11.50 19.68 9.54
C LEU A 368 10.14 20.38 9.38
N PHE A 369 9.26 19.76 8.58
CA PHE A 369 7.85 20.12 8.54
C PHE A 369 7.06 19.32 9.58
N THR A 370 7.05 17.99 9.46
CA THR A 370 6.32 17.13 10.38
C THR A 370 6.85 15.70 10.36
N GLU A 371 6.51 14.91 11.38
CA GLU A 371 6.71 13.46 11.38
C GLU A 371 5.38 12.75 11.60
N TYR A 372 5.05 11.79 10.73
CA TYR A 372 4.00 10.82 10.93
C TYR A 372 4.51 9.71 11.85
N ARG A 373 4.20 9.84 13.13
CA ARG A 373 4.65 9.01 14.24
C ARG A 373 3.83 7.73 14.32
N LEU A 374 4.49 6.58 14.37
CA LEU A 374 3.88 5.26 14.52
C LEU A 374 4.07 4.68 15.93
N ASP A 375 4.86 5.35 16.77
CA ASP A 375 5.00 5.03 18.19
C ASP A 375 3.73 5.45 18.94
N GLY A 376 2.84 4.49 19.14
CA GLY A 376 1.65 4.59 19.97
C GLY A 376 0.46 3.85 19.36
N ARG A 377 -0.72 4.02 19.96
CA ARG A 377 -1.88 3.19 19.61
C ARG A 377 -2.53 3.54 18.27
N PHE A 378 -2.24 4.70 17.71
CA PHE A 378 -2.64 5.08 16.35
C PHE A 378 -1.63 6.09 15.79
N PRO A 379 -1.48 6.16 14.45
CA PRO A 379 -0.58 7.12 13.84
C PRO A 379 -1.02 8.57 14.04
N ALA A 380 -0.06 9.46 14.27
CA ALA A 380 -0.33 10.87 14.47
C ALA A 380 0.84 11.73 13.96
N PHE A 381 0.56 12.96 13.57
CA PHE A 381 1.60 13.91 13.14
C PHE A 381 2.11 14.71 14.31
N PHE A 382 3.40 14.59 14.64
CA PHE A 382 4.06 15.40 15.66
C PHE A 382 5.59 15.44 15.47
N PRO A 383 6.24 16.61 15.60
CA PRO A 383 5.65 17.95 15.64
C PRO A 383 4.99 18.31 14.30
N VAL A 384 4.20 19.38 14.26
CA VAL A 384 3.73 19.98 13.00
C VAL A 384 4.15 21.43 12.97
N ARG A 385 4.93 21.82 11.96
CA ARG A 385 5.54 23.14 11.86
C ARG A 385 5.01 23.94 10.68
N ASN A 386 5.05 25.26 10.77
CA ASN A 386 4.80 26.16 9.65
C ASN A 386 6.12 26.55 8.95
N PRO A 387 6.09 27.37 7.88
CA PRO A 387 7.29 27.81 7.17
C PRO A 387 8.32 28.59 8.01
N THR A 388 7.94 29.13 9.18
CA THR A 388 8.86 29.82 10.08
C THR A 388 9.45 28.90 11.15
N GLY A 389 9.14 27.60 11.10
CA GLY A 389 9.57 26.59 12.05
C GLY A 389 8.83 26.62 13.38
N ASP A 390 7.71 27.36 13.49
CA ASP A 390 6.90 27.42 14.69
C ASP A 390 6.07 26.14 14.84
N ASP A 391 6.04 25.58 16.06
CA ASP A 391 5.21 24.41 16.37
C ASP A 391 3.72 24.83 16.43
N MET A 392 2.92 24.26 15.53
CA MET A 392 1.52 24.62 15.30
C MET A 392 0.54 23.80 16.12
N THR A 393 1.01 22.69 16.68
CA THR A 393 0.25 21.80 17.56
C THR A 393 0.81 21.78 18.96
N ARG A 394 -0.05 21.41 19.92
CA ARG A 394 0.35 21.15 21.30
C ARG A 394 1.30 19.94 21.34
N ALA A 395 2.31 20.02 22.19
CA ALA A 395 3.33 18.98 22.30
C ALA A 395 2.94 17.80 23.19
N PHE A 396 2.19 18.03 24.26
CA PHE A 396 1.64 16.92 25.06
C PHE A 396 0.63 16.10 24.23
N PRO A 397 0.68 14.76 24.27
CA PRO A 397 1.43 13.91 25.20
C PRO A 397 2.86 13.53 24.79
N PHE A 398 3.33 13.86 23.59
CA PHE A 398 4.66 13.46 23.11
C PHE A 398 5.78 14.11 23.91
N GLU A 399 5.64 15.39 24.23
CA GLU A 399 6.59 16.14 25.04
C GLU A 399 5.88 16.96 26.12
N LYS A 400 6.50 17.07 27.30
CA LYS A 400 6.02 17.96 28.36
C LYS A 400 6.70 19.33 28.20
N ARG A 401 5.92 20.36 27.91
CA ARG A 401 6.41 21.74 27.76
C ARG A 401 5.79 22.68 28.78
N SER A 402 6.58 23.66 29.22
CA SER A 402 6.09 24.71 30.14
C SER A 402 4.94 25.49 29.50
N GLY A 403 3.89 25.79 30.28
CA GLY A 403 2.70 26.50 29.81
C GLY A 403 1.67 25.65 29.04
N GLU A 404 1.97 24.39 28.76
CA GLU A 404 0.99 23.41 28.27
C GLU A 404 0.32 22.67 29.43
N ARG A 405 -0.99 22.45 29.32
CA ARG A 405 -1.68 21.53 30.23
C ARG A 405 -1.15 20.11 29.98
N GLN A 406 -1.37 19.20 30.93
CA GLN A 406 -1.09 17.76 30.80
C GLN A 406 -2.39 16.96 30.90
N ASP A 407 -3.44 17.47 30.25
CA ASP A 407 -4.78 16.89 30.17
C ASP A 407 -5.05 16.25 28.80
N HIS A 408 -6.05 15.36 28.75
CA HIS A 408 -6.49 14.68 27.52
C HIS A 408 -5.34 14.03 26.74
N PRO A 409 -4.65 13.02 27.32
CA PRO A 409 -3.52 12.35 26.67
C PRO A 409 -3.89 11.67 25.34
N HIS A 410 -5.18 11.40 25.09
CA HIS A 410 -5.67 10.90 23.81
C HIS A 410 -5.64 11.94 22.68
N HIS A 411 -5.49 13.24 22.96
CA HIS A 411 -5.35 14.28 21.92
C HIS A 411 -3.90 14.36 21.42
N ARG A 412 -3.56 13.55 20.43
CA ARG A 412 -2.19 13.39 19.92
C ARG A 412 -1.87 14.30 18.74
N SER A 413 -1.72 15.61 19.00
CA SER A 413 -1.30 16.60 17.98
C SER A 413 -2.25 16.66 16.76
N LEU A 414 -1.99 15.96 15.66
CA LEU A 414 -2.89 15.86 14.49
C LEU A 414 -3.10 14.38 14.13
N TRP A 415 -4.34 13.89 14.14
CA TRP A 415 -4.65 12.47 14.02
C TRP A 415 -6.03 12.20 13.39
N PHE A 416 -6.30 10.94 13.07
CA PHE A 416 -7.60 10.45 12.63
C PHE A 416 -8.04 9.28 13.52
N ALA A 417 -9.18 9.44 14.20
CA ALA A 417 -9.77 8.43 15.08
C ALA A 417 -11.26 8.70 15.25
N HIS A 418 -12.06 7.69 15.63
CA HIS A 418 -13.49 7.87 15.88
C HIS A 418 -13.92 7.16 17.17
N GLY A 419 -14.88 7.74 17.89
CA GLY A 419 -15.28 7.26 19.21
C GLY A 419 -16.28 6.09 19.21
N ASP A 420 -16.80 5.68 18.06
CA ASP A 420 -17.74 4.56 17.96
C ASP A 420 -17.64 3.85 16.60
N MET A 421 -16.91 2.73 16.57
CA MET A 421 -16.74 1.86 15.41
C MET A 421 -17.24 0.47 15.78
N ASN A 422 -18.48 0.11 15.41
CA ASN A 422 -19.17 -1.10 15.90
C ASN A 422 -19.22 -1.16 17.46
N GLY A 423 -19.39 -0.03 18.14
CA GLY A 423 -19.37 0.06 19.59
C GLY A 423 -17.97 0.12 20.23
N VAL A 424 -16.91 0.15 19.42
CA VAL A 424 -15.52 0.26 19.89
C VAL A 424 -15.03 1.71 19.81
N ASP A 425 -14.47 2.23 20.89
CA ASP A 425 -14.01 3.61 21.00
C ASP A 425 -12.52 3.75 20.64
N PHE A 426 -12.20 4.09 19.39
CA PHE A 426 -10.81 4.36 18.97
C PHE A 426 -10.31 5.75 19.40
N TRP A 427 -11.14 6.58 20.03
CA TRP A 427 -10.79 7.93 20.46
C TRP A 427 -10.26 7.95 21.92
N HIS A 428 -10.86 7.20 22.83
CA HIS A 428 -10.45 7.16 24.24
C HIS A 428 -9.82 5.85 24.68
N ASP A 429 -10.29 4.71 24.18
CA ASP A 429 -9.89 3.40 24.70
C ASP A 429 -8.43 3.12 24.36
N GLU A 430 -7.58 3.08 25.40
CA GLU A 430 -6.14 2.85 25.26
C GLU A 430 -5.80 1.43 24.81
N SER A 431 -6.74 0.48 24.91
CA SER A 431 -6.56 -0.89 24.44
C SER A 431 -6.72 -1.04 22.92
N THR A 432 -7.35 -0.08 22.25
CA THR A 432 -7.58 -0.11 20.80
C THR A 432 -6.35 0.33 20.03
N VAL A 433 -6.10 -0.29 18.87
CA VAL A 433 -4.92 0.00 18.05
C VAL A 433 -5.31 0.20 16.58
N VAL A 434 -4.77 1.24 15.96
CA VAL A 434 -4.71 1.41 14.50
C VAL A 434 -3.28 1.11 14.08
N ASN A 435 -3.05 -0.08 13.54
CA ASN A 435 -1.73 -0.49 13.08
C ASN A 435 -1.52 0.01 11.65
N GLN A 436 -0.31 0.47 11.34
CA GLN A 436 0.17 0.64 9.98
C GLN A 436 1.20 -0.44 9.65
N PRO A 437 0.76 -1.65 9.29
CA PRO A 437 1.66 -2.77 9.00
C PRO A 437 2.37 -2.60 7.65
N ARG A 438 1.75 -1.90 6.68
CA ARG A 438 2.17 -1.92 5.27
C ARG A 438 2.17 -0.54 4.64
N MET A 439 3.21 -0.28 3.86
CA MET A 439 3.22 0.79 2.87
C MET A 439 2.87 0.22 1.50
N LEU A 440 1.95 0.88 0.81
CA LEU A 440 1.53 0.52 -0.56
C LEU A 440 2.32 1.33 -1.60
N GLU A 441 2.56 2.60 -1.30
CA GLU A 441 3.20 3.55 -2.23
C GLU A 441 3.91 4.66 -1.45
N SER A 442 4.98 5.23 -2.02
CA SER A 442 5.43 6.58 -1.70
C SER A 442 6.11 7.21 -2.90
N GLY A 443 6.13 8.54 -2.94
CA GLY A 443 6.79 9.28 -4.01
C GLY A 443 6.95 10.76 -3.67
N GLY A 444 7.57 11.49 -4.59
CA GLY A 444 7.70 12.95 -4.53
C GLY A 444 8.15 13.49 -5.87
N ASP A 445 7.66 14.68 -6.22
CA ASP A 445 7.98 15.40 -7.47
C ASP A 445 8.77 16.70 -7.20
N GLY A 446 9.19 16.91 -5.95
CA GLY A 446 9.87 18.11 -5.49
C GLY A 446 8.91 19.15 -4.91
N GLU A 447 7.72 19.34 -5.48
CA GLU A 447 6.71 20.28 -4.92
C GLU A 447 5.90 19.65 -3.79
N GLN A 448 5.70 18.34 -3.87
CA GLN A 448 4.98 17.53 -2.92
C GLN A 448 5.68 16.19 -2.70
N ALA A 449 5.42 15.60 -1.55
CA ALA A 449 5.79 14.22 -1.24
C ALA A 449 4.61 13.50 -0.60
N TRP A 450 4.45 12.21 -0.92
CA TRP A 450 3.30 11.42 -0.46
C TRP A 450 3.67 10.00 -0.08
N PHE A 451 2.79 9.39 0.71
CA PHE A 451 2.75 7.96 0.89
C PHE A 451 1.31 7.46 0.97
N THR A 452 1.09 6.20 0.61
CA THR A 452 -0.17 5.48 0.76
C THR A 452 0.07 4.25 1.62
N SER A 453 -0.63 4.12 2.74
CA SER A 453 -0.52 2.98 3.65
C SER A 453 -1.81 2.17 3.74
N ALA A 454 -1.68 0.89 4.09
CA ALA A 454 -2.80 0.04 4.47
C ALA A 454 -2.75 -0.21 5.98
N ASN A 455 -3.83 0.14 6.67
CA ASN A 455 -3.94 0.13 8.12
C ASN A 455 -5.04 -0.81 8.61
N THR A 456 -4.86 -1.39 9.80
CA THR A 456 -5.83 -2.26 10.46
C THR A 456 -6.30 -1.63 11.77
N TRP A 457 -7.62 -1.61 11.98
CA TRP A 457 -8.24 -1.08 13.19
C TRP A 457 -8.70 -2.25 14.06
N VAL A 458 -8.04 -2.48 15.19
CA VAL A 458 -8.28 -3.61 16.09
C VAL A 458 -8.73 -3.15 17.47
N ASP A 459 -9.66 -3.90 18.07
CA ASP A 459 -10.10 -3.65 19.45
C ASP A 459 -9.12 -4.22 20.49
N GLY A 460 -9.35 -3.93 21.77
CA GLY A 460 -8.51 -4.41 22.88
C GLY A 460 -8.44 -5.93 23.07
N LYS A 461 -9.19 -6.71 22.28
CA LYS A 461 -9.13 -8.17 22.24
C LYS A 461 -8.46 -8.70 20.97
N GLY A 462 -7.90 -7.81 20.14
CA GLY A 462 -7.25 -8.15 18.88
C GLY A 462 -8.23 -8.42 17.73
N ARG A 463 -9.52 -8.13 17.89
CA ARG A 463 -10.50 -8.35 16.81
C ARG A 463 -10.41 -7.20 15.80
N LEU A 464 -10.27 -7.55 14.52
CA LEU A 464 -10.33 -6.62 13.39
C LEU A 464 -11.74 -6.02 13.28
N ILE A 465 -11.82 -4.69 13.34
CA ILE A 465 -13.07 -3.93 13.19
C ILE A 465 -13.24 -3.47 11.75
N CYS A 466 -12.20 -2.84 11.18
CA CYS A 466 -12.15 -2.39 9.80
C CYS A 466 -10.69 -2.20 9.35
N THR A 467 -10.50 -1.92 8.07
CA THR A 467 -9.22 -1.48 7.52
C THR A 467 -9.35 -0.06 6.97
N ASP A 468 -8.25 0.66 6.85
CA ASP A 468 -8.22 1.84 5.99
C ASP A 468 -7.04 1.82 5.02
N GLU A 469 -7.24 2.38 3.83
CA GLU A 469 -6.16 2.85 2.98
C GLU A 469 -6.03 4.35 3.19
N ARG A 470 -4.80 4.83 3.45
CA ARG A 470 -4.55 6.21 3.81
C ARG A 470 -3.43 6.80 2.97
N ARG A 471 -3.77 7.76 2.13
CA ARG A 471 -2.80 8.62 1.44
C ARG A 471 -2.61 9.92 2.20
N ILE A 472 -1.35 10.23 2.48
CA ILE A 472 -0.91 11.50 3.04
C ILE A 472 -0.08 12.21 1.99
N THR A 473 -0.40 13.48 1.72
CA THR A 473 0.39 14.33 0.82
C THR A 473 0.83 15.59 1.55
N ALA A 474 2.14 15.78 1.68
CA ALA A 474 2.75 17.02 2.16
C ALA A 474 3.10 17.91 0.96
N PHE A 475 2.78 19.20 1.05
CA PHE A 475 3.00 20.16 -0.02
C PHE A 475 3.28 21.57 0.54
N THR A 476 3.70 22.49 -0.33
CA THR A 476 3.93 23.89 0.04
C THR A 476 2.99 24.86 -0.68
N ARG A 477 2.80 26.01 -0.04
CA ARG A 477 2.20 27.24 -0.59
C ARG A 477 3.11 28.40 -0.20
N GLU A 478 2.91 29.57 -0.81
CA GLU A 478 3.78 30.75 -0.61
C GLU A 478 4.06 31.05 0.88
N HIS A 479 3.02 30.99 1.72
CA HIS A 479 3.09 31.28 3.16
C HIS A 479 2.58 30.15 4.07
N ALA A 480 2.47 28.93 3.55
CA ALA A 480 2.00 27.79 4.33
C ALA A 480 2.66 26.47 3.93
N PHE A 481 2.77 25.57 4.90
CA PHE A 481 2.91 24.15 4.62
C PHE A 481 1.53 23.48 4.69
N GLY A 482 1.34 22.43 3.90
CA GLY A 482 0.07 21.75 3.77
C GLY A 482 0.17 20.24 3.98
N LEU A 483 -0.89 19.67 4.55
CA LEU A 483 -1.10 18.22 4.63
C LEU A 483 -2.50 17.89 4.12
N ASP A 484 -2.55 17.06 3.09
CA ASP A 484 -3.80 16.43 2.65
C ASP A 484 -3.89 15.01 3.22
N PHE A 485 -5.06 14.69 3.75
CA PHE A 485 -5.47 13.35 4.17
C PHE A 485 -6.48 12.84 3.16
N ASP A 486 -6.29 11.62 2.70
CA ASP A 486 -7.24 10.88 1.88
C ASP A 486 -7.34 9.46 2.44
N ILE A 487 -8.48 9.16 3.05
CA ILE A 487 -8.68 7.98 3.90
C ILE A 487 -9.90 7.23 3.39
N THR A 488 -9.70 5.98 2.99
CA THR A 488 -10.78 5.07 2.61
C THR A 488 -10.92 3.98 3.66
N LEU A 489 -11.94 4.06 4.50
CA LEU A 489 -12.30 3.01 5.45
C LEU A 489 -13.08 1.91 4.72
N THR A 490 -12.71 0.65 4.94
CA THR A 490 -13.40 -0.52 4.37
C THR A 490 -13.88 -1.45 5.47
N ALA A 491 -15.15 -1.84 5.39
CA ALA A 491 -15.77 -2.72 6.37
C ALA A 491 -15.18 -4.13 6.34
N SER A 492 -14.90 -4.69 7.52
CA SER A 492 -14.47 -6.09 7.66
C SER A 492 -15.62 -7.08 7.39
N GLY A 493 -15.38 -8.38 7.52
CA GLY A 493 -16.39 -9.42 7.28
C GLY A 493 -17.68 -9.29 8.10
N ALA A 494 -17.67 -8.56 9.22
CA ALA A 494 -18.84 -8.29 10.05
C ALA A 494 -19.65 -7.04 9.62
N GLY A 495 -19.18 -6.28 8.62
CA GLY A 495 -19.69 -4.94 8.33
C GLY A 495 -19.13 -3.87 9.28
N LEU A 496 -19.48 -2.61 9.03
CA LEU A 496 -19.05 -1.49 9.87
C LEU A 496 -20.18 -0.49 10.10
N ILE A 497 -20.40 -0.14 11.36
CA ILE A 497 -21.23 0.99 11.79
C ILE A 497 -20.27 2.03 12.38
N ILE A 498 -20.18 3.18 11.72
CA ILE A 498 -19.53 4.38 12.26
C ILE A 498 -20.60 5.16 13.01
N GLY A 499 -20.54 5.14 14.34
CA GLY A 499 -21.62 5.58 15.23
C GLY A 499 -21.73 7.09 15.42
N ASP A 500 -22.91 7.52 15.89
CA ASP A 500 -23.22 8.92 16.21
C ASP A 500 -22.61 9.32 17.55
N THR A 501 -21.42 9.91 17.49
CA THR A 501 -20.71 10.44 18.65
C THR A 501 -20.06 11.78 18.32
N LYS A 502 -19.97 12.65 19.31
CA LYS A 502 -19.20 13.90 19.19
C LYS A 502 -17.70 13.64 19.08
N GLU A 503 -17.21 12.47 19.50
CA GLU A 503 -15.80 12.13 19.58
C GLU A 503 -15.30 11.60 18.23
N GLY A 504 -14.56 12.42 17.49
CA GLY A 504 -14.17 12.15 16.11
C GLY A 504 -14.02 13.43 15.27
N THR A 505 -13.60 13.38 14.01
CA THR A 505 -12.97 12.23 13.34
C THR A 505 -11.54 12.56 12.88
N CYS A 506 -11.36 13.56 12.00
CA CYS A 506 -10.04 14.09 11.66
C CYS A 506 -9.75 15.32 12.52
N ALA A 507 -8.72 15.25 13.37
CA ALA A 507 -8.60 16.10 14.55
C ALA A 507 -7.22 16.72 14.71
N ILE A 508 -7.18 17.95 15.21
CA ILE A 508 -5.98 18.66 15.61
C ILE A 508 -6.10 19.27 17.01
N ARG A 509 -5.01 19.22 17.77
CA ARG A 509 -4.81 19.91 19.04
C ARG A 509 -3.84 21.06 18.84
N LEU A 510 -4.38 22.27 18.79
CA LEU A 510 -3.66 23.50 18.50
C LEU A 510 -2.61 23.84 19.56
N ALA A 511 -1.49 24.44 19.13
CA ALA A 511 -0.50 25.03 20.03
C ALA A 511 -1.12 26.15 20.88
N PRO A 512 -0.66 26.36 22.13
CA PRO A 512 -1.25 27.33 23.06
C PRO A 512 -1.50 28.73 22.50
N GLY A 513 -0.60 29.24 21.66
CA GLY A 513 -0.68 30.58 21.07
C GLY A 513 -1.78 30.76 20.01
N LEU A 514 -2.39 29.67 19.56
CA LEU A 514 -3.49 29.65 18.58
C LEU A 514 -4.86 29.38 19.24
N VAL A 515 -4.87 29.08 20.55
CA VAL A 515 -6.07 28.68 21.28
C VAL A 515 -6.91 29.90 21.64
N ALA A 516 -8.22 29.85 21.37
CA ALA A 516 -9.13 30.97 21.64
C ALA A 516 -9.17 31.39 23.11
N ASP A 517 -9.17 30.42 24.04
CA ASP A 517 -9.10 30.68 25.49
C ASP A 517 -7.80 31.37 25.93
N LYS A 518 -6.77 31.42 25.06
CA LYS A 518 -5.45 32.03 25.32
C LYS A 518 -5.18 33.25 24.44
N GLY A 519 -6.22 33.87 23.88
CA GLY A 519 -6.11 35.09 23.07
C GLY A 519 -5.98 34.86 21.57
N GLY A 520 -6.01 33.61 21.11
CA GLY A 520 -6.22 33.30 19.70
C GLY A 520 -7.66 33.54 19.25
N THR A 521 -7.93 33.27 17.98
CA THR A 521 -9.29 33.29 17.40
C THR A 521 -9.57 31.96 16.75
N LEU A 522 -10.82 31.52 16.79
CA LEU A 522 -11.33 30.37 16.08
C LEU A 522 -12.57 30.83 15.32
N GLN A 523 -12.58 30.71 14.00
CA GLN A 523 -13.62 31.22 13.13
C GLN A 523 -14.05 30.17 12.11
N ASN A 524 -15.34 30.16 11.76
CA ASN A 524 -15.86 29.38 10.64
C ASN A 524 -16.14 30.24 9.40
N SER A 525 -16.52 29.59 8.31
CA SER A 525 -16.80 30.23 7.01
C SER A 525 -17.94 31.25 7.02
N SER A 526 -18.87 31.14 7.97
CA SER A 526 -19.99 32.08 8.15
C SER A 526 -19.65 33.25 9.08
N GLY A 527 -18.40 33.33 9.57
CA GLY A 527 -17.94 34.40 10.45
C GLY A 527 -18.26 34.20 11.94
N GLN A 528 -18.87 33.07 12.33
CA GLN A 528 -19.05 32.74 13.75
C GLN A 528 -17.68 32.48 14.39
N LYS A 529 -17.52 32.89 15.66
CA LYS A 529 -16.24 32.84 16.38
C LYS A 529 -16.33 32.16 17.74
N GLY A 530 -15.20 31.65 18.22
CA GLY A 530 -15.05 31.08 19.56
C GLY A 530 -16.00 29.91 19.81
N GLY A 531 -16.67 29.89 20.96
CA GLY A 531 -17.58 28.80 21.33
C GLY A 531 -18.79 28.63 20.41
N ALA A 532 -19.18 29.67 19.65
CA ALA A 532 -20.29 29.60 18.70
C ALA A 532 -19.99 28.71 17.49
N VAL A 533 -18.72 28.32 17.27
CA VAL A 533 -18.31 27.42 16.20
C VAL A 533 -18.68 25.95 16.48
N TRP A 534 -18.86 25.59 17.76
CA TRP A 534 -19.18 24.22 18.16
C TRP A 534 -20.40 23.66 17.42
N GLY A 535 -20.23 22.50 16.78
CA GLY A 535 -21.30 21.77 16.11
C GLY A 535 -21.91 22.45 14.88
N GLN A 536 -21.37 23.60 14.46
CA GLN A 536 -21.85 24.29 13.26
C GLN A 536 -21.36 23.56 12.01
N ARG A 537 -22.19 23.55 10.96
CA ARG A 537 -21.76 23.10 9.64
C ARG A 537 -20.86 24.16 9.00
N SER A 538 -19.68 23.76 8.52
CA SER A 538 -18.78 24.68 7.83
C SER A 538 -17.81 23.95 6.91
N PRO A 539 -17.54 24.43 5.69
CA PRO A 539 -16.50 23.88 4.80
C PRO A 539 -15.08 24.01 5.37
N TRP A 540 -14.86 24.98 6.26
CA TRP A 540 -13.55 25.15 6.89
C TRP A 540 -13.67 25.82 8.26
N LEU A 541 -12.65 25.59 9.10
CA LEU A 541 -12.36 26.37 10.30
C LEU A 541 -10.96 27.00 10.20
N LEU A 542 -10.82 28.20 10.74
CA LEU A 542 -9.57 28.96 10.78
C LEU A 542 -9.26 29.33 12.23
N ALA A 543 -8.12 28.87 12.74
CA ALA A 543 -7.55 29.28 14.01
C ALA A 543 -6.38 30.24 13.78
N GLN A 544 -6.37 31.40 14.42
CA GLN A 544 -5.31 32.42 14.26
C GLN A 544 -4.81 32.89 15.62
N GLY A 545 -3.53 33.21 15.70
CA GLY A 545 -2.94 33.77 16.91
C GLY A 545 -1.47 34.08 16.70
N THR A 546 -0.68 33.89 17.75
CA THR A 546 0.77 34.11 17.69
C THR A 546 1.52 32.95 18.33
N VAL A 547 2.53 32.42 17.65
CA VAL A 547 3.46 31.42 18.19
C VAL A 547 4.85 32.04 18.20
N ASN A 548 5.56 31.95 19.34
CA ASN A 548 6.86 32.62 19.53
C ASN A 548 6.83 34.11 19.13
N THR A 549 5.76 34.82 19.49
CA THR A 549 5.49 36.24 19.13
C THR A 549 5.26 36.54 17.63
N ARG A 550 5.31 35.52 16.77
CA ARG A 550 5.06 35.65 15.32
C ARG A 550 3.61 35.32 14.97
N PRO A 551 2.95 36.05 14.05
CA PRO A 551 1.63 35.68 13.56
C PRO A 551 1.63 34.28 12.94
N ALA A 552 0.63 33.48 13.29
CA ALA A 552 0.49 32.13 12.77
C ALA A 552 -0.99 31.74 12.69
N ALA A 553 -1.32 30.82 11.78
CA ALA A 553 -2.68 30.32 11.64
C ALA A 553 -2.73 28.86 11.17
N VAL A 554 -3.81 28.18 11.51
CA VAL A 554 -4.15 26.86 11.01
C VAL A 554 -5.52 26.91 10.36
N ALA A 555 -5.61 26.54 9.08
CA ALA A 555 -6.89 26.27 8.43
C ALA A 555 -7.10 24.77 8.29
N ILE A 556 -8.33 24.33 8.52
CA ILE A 556 -8.75 22.93 8.35
C ILE A 556 -9.96 22.95 7.42
N LEU A 557 -9.87 22.22 6.32
CA LEU A 557 -10.86 22.22 5.25
C LEU A 557 -11.45 20.82 5.10
N ASP A 558 -12.78 20.77 5.02
CA ASP A 558 -13.59 19.61 4.69
C ASP A 558 -13.76 19.54 3.17
N HIS A 559 -13.66 18.35 2.58
CA HIS A 559 -13.79 18.19 1.14
C HIS A 559 -15.27 18.04 0.72
N PRO A 560 -15.73 18.62 -0.41
CA PRO A 560 -17.10 18.49 -0.91
C PRO A 560 -17.62 17.06 -1.08
N ASP A 561 -16.71 16.12 -1.38
CA ASP A 561 -17.07 14.71 -1.58
C ASP A 561 -17.20 13.92 -0.27
N ASN A 562 -16.90 14.54 0.89
CA ASN A 562 -17.05 13.88 2.18
C ASN A 562 -18.53 13.64 2.51
N PRO A 563 -18.84 12.55 3.23
CA PRO A 563 -20.17 12.33 3.78
C PRO A 563 -20.64 13.54 4.58
N ARG A 564 -21.85 14.02 4.24
CA ARG A 564 -22.53 15.14 4.92
C ARG A 564 -21.77 16.47 4.84
N TYR A 565 -21.05 16.74 3.75
CA TYR A 565 -20.48 18.06 3.48
C TYR A 565 -21.55 19.18 3.47
N PRO A 566 -21.23 20.38 3.98
CA PRO A 566 -20.11 20.63 4.88
C PRO A 566 -20.37 19.97 6.24
N THR A 567 -19.31 19.38 6.78
CA THR A 567 -19.31 18.64 8.04
C THR A 567 -19.61 19.53 9.24
N THR A 568 -20.06 18.90 10.33
CA THR A 568 -20.12 19.50 11.67
C THR A 568 -18.76 19.39 12.36
N TRP A 569 -18.49 20.25 13.35
CA TRP A 569 -17.17 20.32 13.98
C TRP A 569 -17.20 20.12 15.51
N HIS A 570 -16.38 19.17 16.01
CA HIS A 570 -15.99 19.12 17.42
C HIS A 570 -14.92 20.19 17.66
N ALA A 571 -15.34 21.45 17.80
CA ALA A 571 -14.44 22.60 17.90
C ALA A 571 -14.56 23.31 19.26
N ARG A 572 -13.49 23.25 20.06
CA ARG A 572 -13.45 23.74 21.44
C ARG A 572 -12.50 24.92 21.56
N THR A 573 -12.90 25.91 22.36
CA THR A 573 -12.09 27.13 22.58
C THR A 573 -10.76 26.85 23.29
N TYR A 574 -10.62 25.67 23.93
CA TYR A 574 -9.36 25.19 24.51
C TYR A 574 -8.41 24.52 23.51
N GLY A 575 -8.74 24.48 22.21
CA GLY A 575 -7.79 24.12 21.15
C GLY A 575 -7.94 22.73 20.54
N LEU A 576 -9.00 21.97 20.85
CA LEU A 576 -9.37 20.79 20.05
C LEU A 576 -10.24 21.24 18.89
N VAL A 577 -9.88 20.82 17.67
CA VAL A 577 -10.70 21.03 16.48
C VAL A 577 -10.74 19.74 15.68
N ALA A 578 -11.93 19.18 15.45
CA ALA A 578 -12.08 17.99 14.63
C ALA A 578 -13.28 18.07 13.68
N ALA A 579 -13.04 17.71 12.42
CA ALA A 579 -14.07 17.51 11.41
C ALA A 579 -14.82 16.21 11.75
N ASN A 580 -16.11 16.31 12.02
CA ASN A 580 -16.92 15.19 12.50
C ASN A 580 -18.32 15.21 11.87
N PRO A 581 -18.56 14.39 10.82
CA PRO A 581 -19.87 14.33 10.18
C PRO A 581 -20.88 13.47 10.96
N PHE A 582 -20.49 12.80 12.05
CA PHE A 582 -21.28 11.76 12.71
C PHE A 582 -22.01 12.23 13.98
N GLY A 583 -21.51 13.22 14.71
CA GLY A 583 -22.07 13.62 16.02
C GLY A 583 -23.39 14.40 15.98
N LEU A 584 -24.33 14.07 15.07
CA LEU A 584 -25.56 14.84 14.85
C LEU A 584 -26.44 14.93 16.11
N ALA A 585 -26.45 13.90 16.97
CA ALA A 585 -27.16 13.97 18.23
C ALA A 585 -26.60 15.06 19.16
N ALA A 586 -25.27 15.20 19.20
CA ALA A 586 -24.59 16.17 20.05
C ALA A 586 -24.54 17.58 19.45
N PHE A 587 -24.37 17.69 18.13
CA PHE A 587 -24.15 18.96 17.43
C PHE A 587 -25.46 19.62 17.02
N GLU A 588 -26.41 18.85 16.48
CA GLU A 588 -27.67 19.34 15.91
C GLU A 588 -28.88 18.99 16.78
N ARG A 589 -28.68 18.31 17.93
CA ARG A 589 -29.76 17.83 18.82
C ARG A 589 -30.76 16.90 18.12
N LYS A 590 -30.27 16.14 17.13
CA LYS A 590 -31.05 15.09 16.46
C LYS A 590 -31.24 13.88 17.40
N PRO A 591 -32.20 12.97 17.13
CA PRO A 591 -32.31 11.72 17.88
C PRO A 591 -30.99 10.92 17.85
N ASN A 592 -30.67 10.21 18.93
CA ASN A 592 -29.47 9.36 19.00
C ASN A 592 -29.40 8.39 17.82
N GLY A 593 -28.23 8.28 17.21
CA GLY A 593 -27.99 7.41 16.05
C GLY A 593 -28.30 8.06 14.69
N SER A 594 -28.83 9.29 14.66
CA SER A 594 -29.13 10.00 13.40
C SER A 594 -27.89 10.21 12.53
N GLY A 595 -26.72 10.32 13.16
CA GLY A 595 -25.45 10.44 12.46
C GLY A 595 -24.70 9.12 12.23
N ALA A 596 -25.28 7.96 12.54
CA ALA A 596 -24.63 6.69 12.23
C ALA A 596 -24.50 6.48 10.71
N LEU A 597 -23.44 5.81 10.27
CA LEU A 597 -23.23 5.37 8.89
C LEU A 597 -22.96 3.86 8.90
N THR A 598 -23.71 3.10 8.12
CA THR A 598 -23.58 1.64 8.03
C THR A 598 -23.03 1.22 6.68
N LEU A 599 -22.01 0.37 6.70
CA LEU A 599 -21.38 -0.27 5.56
C LEU A 599 -21.53 -1.79 5.69
N LYS A 600 -21.93 -2.45 4.61
CA LYS A 600 -21.93 -3.92 4.52
C LYS A 600 -20.49 -4.44 4.41
N PRO A 601 -20.26 -5.74 4.64
CA PRO A 601 -18.93 -6.34 4.45
C PRO A 601 -18.35 -5.99 3.08
N GLY A 602 -17.11 -5.48 3.06
CA GLY A 602 -16.40 -5.06 1.84
C GLY A 602 -16.82 -3.70 1.26
N GLU A 603 -17.86 -3.04 1.76
CA GLU A 603 -18.18 -1.67 1.35
C GLU A 603 -17.19 -0.67 1.99
N SER A 604 -16.92 0.41 1.27
CA SER A 604 -15.95 1.44 1.67
C SER A 604 -16.57 2.83 1.71
N VAL A 605 -15.99 3.71 2.51
CA VAL A 605 -16.30 5.15 2.57
C VAL A 605 -15.00 5.94 2.60
N ARG A 606 -14.97 7.03 1.83
CA ARG A 606 -13.79 7.90 1.66
C ARG A 606 -13.98 9.23 2.40
N PHE A 607 -12.90 9.72 3.01
CA PHE A 607 -12.80 11.03 3.63
C PHE A 607 -11.54 11.75 3.18
N GLN A 608 -11.68 13.04 2.88
CA GLN A 608 -10.61 13.90 2.41
C GLN A 608 -10.57 15.18 3.23
N TYR A 609 -9.40 15.54 3.75
CA TYR A 609 -9.22 16.74 4.55
C TYR A 609 -7.94 17.46 4.17
N ARG A 610 -7.93 18.78 4.26
CA ARG A 610 -6.74 19.59 4.05
C ARG A 610 -6.44 20.43 5.28
N PHE A 611 -5.17 20.41 5.70
CA PHE A 611 -4.64 21.27 6.74
C PHE A 611 -3.64 22.23 6.12
N LEU A 612 -3.71 23.51 6.48
CA LEU A 612 -2.77 24.54 6.07
C LEU A 612 -2.19 25.24 7.30
N PHE A 613 -0.86 25.27 7.39
CA PHE A 613 -0.10 25.81 8.51
C PHE A 613 0.62 27.08 8.07
N PHE A 614 0.03 28.24 8.36
CA PHE A 614 0.49 29.53 7.88
C PHE A 614 1.55 30.15 8.80
N SER A 615 2.52 30.84 8.19
CA SER A 615 3.46 31.75 8.87
C SER A 615 2.89 33.18 9.05
N GLY A 616 1.58 33.33 8.95
CA GLY A 616 0.88 34.61 8.98
C GLY A 616 -0.62 34.44 9.18
N HIS A 617 -1.36 35.55 9.07
CA HIS A 617 -2.82 35.55 9.13
C HIS A 617 -3.37 35.62 7.70
N PRO A 618 -3.86 34.50 7.13
CA PRO A 618 -4.45 34.55 5.80
C PRO A 618 -5.77 35.33 5.83
N ASP A 619 -6.14 35.93 4.70
CA ASP A 619 -7.50 36.43 4.50
C ASP A 619 -8.46 35.22 4.51
N PRO A 620 -9.47 35.16 5.41
CA PRO A 620 -10.46 34.07 5.40
C PRO A 620 -11.14 33.89 4.04
N ALA A 621 -11.27 34.94 3.23
CA ALA A 621 -11.84 34.83 1.89
C ALA A 621 -10.98 34.00 0.92
N SER A 622 -9.67 33.89 1.16
CA SER A 622 -8.74 33.09 0.36
C SER A 622 -8.87 31.57 0.57
N LEU A 623 -9.58 31.14 1.63
CA LEU A 623 -9.80 29.73 1.95
C LEU A 623 -10.97 29.10 1.18
N LYS A 624 -11.63 29.85 0.29
CA LYS A 624 -12.74 29.36 -0.54
C LYS A 624 -12.21 28.56 -1.73
N ARG A 625 -11.85 27.30 -1.52
CA ARG A 625 -11.76 26.28 -2.58
C ARG A 625 -12.20 24.95 -2.03
#